data_AF-A0A2E5VUX9-F1
#
_entry.id   AF-A0A2E5VUX9-F1
#
_cell.length_a   1.000
_cell.length_b   1.000
_cell.length_c   1.000
_cell.angle_alpha   90.00
_cell.angle_beta   90.00
_cell.angle_gamma   90.00
#
_symmetry.space_group_name_H-M   'P 1'
#
loop_
_entity.id
_entity.type
_entity.pdbx_description
1 polymer ?
#
loop_
_entity_poly.entity_id
_entity_poly.type
_entity_poly.pdbx_seq_one_letter_code
_entity_poly.pdbx_strand_id
1 'polypeptide(L)'
;MIKIIHSLIKWMPIILFVLLLMIDRDNHMQVIGYVLLLLSYTIILVSKILYAKKEWHSDPKTSKISSDKNIQKMSDFLEKMDGLSEEE
;
A
#
# COMPACT_ATOMS: atom_id res chain seq x y z
N MET A 1 -0.20 -14.99 13.32
CA MET A 1 -0.36 -13.58 13.77
C MET A 1 -0.44 -12.60 12.60
N ILE A 2 0.53 -12.60 11.66
CA ILE A 2 0.56 -11.69 10.49
C ILE A 2 -0.71 -11.79 9.60
N LYS A 3 -1.23 -13.01 9.36
CA LYS A 3 -2.47 -13.20 8.57
C LYS A 3 -3.70 -12.51 9.18
N ILE A 4 -3.82 -12.49 10.50
CA ILE A 4 -4.97 -11.89 11.21
C ILE A 4 -4.92 -10.37 11.05
N ILE A 5 -3.76 -9.77 11.27
CA ILE A 5 -3.53 -8.32 11.12
C ILE A 5 -3.80 -7.90 9.66
N HIS A 6 -3.35 -8.69 8.68
CA HIS A 6 -3.60 -8.39 7.28
C HIS A 6 -5.09 -8.45 6.91
N SER A 7 -5.81 -9.44 7.43
CA SER A 7 -7.26 -9.53 7.26
C SER A 7 -7.95 -8.32 7.89
N LEU A 8 -7.56 -7.92 9.11
CA LEU A 8 -8.13 -6.76 9.81
C LEU A 8 -7.97 -5.46 9.00
N ILE A 9 -6.77 -5.20 8.48
CA ILE A 9 -6.49 -4.00 7.65
C ILE A 9 -7.29 -4.02 6.35
N LYS A 10 -7.57 -5.20 5.79
CA LYS A 10 -8.38 -5.35 4.56
C LYS A 10 -9.86 -5.05 4.80
N TRP A 11 -10.40 -5.41 5.97
CA TRP A 11 -11.80 -5.20 6.31
C TRP A 11 -12.08 -3.83 6.97
N MET A 12 -11.04 -3.15 7.46
CA MET A 12 -11.12 -1.79 8.04
C MET A 12 -11.94 -0.77 7.23
N PRO A 13 -11.87 -0.69 5.89
CA PRO A 13 -12.67 0.26 5.11
C PRO A 13 -14.17 0.05 5.30
N ILE A 14 -14.61 -1.21 5.38
CA ILE A 14 -16.02 -1.57 5.57
C ILE A 14 -16.45 -1.21 6.99
N ILE A 15 -15.60 -1.48 7.97
CA ILE A 15 -15.86 -1.13 9.38
C ILE A 15 -15.99 0.39 9.54
N LEU A 16 -15.06 1.15 8.96
CA LEU A 16 -15.11 2.62 8.95
C LEU A 16 -16.39 3.13 8.27
N PHE A 17 -16.77 2.53 7.15
CA PHE A 17 -17.99 2.89 6.44
C PHE A 17 -19.25 2.63 7.27
N VAL A 18 -19.35 1.49 7.95
CA VAL A 18 -20.48 1.21 8.85
C VAL A 18 -20.49 2.18 10.03
N LEU A 19 -19.33 2.48 10.63
CA LEU A 19 -19.23 3.49 11.70
C LEU A 19 -19.71 4.86 11.22
N LEU A 20 -19.37 5.26 9.99
CA LEU A 20 -19.80 6.53 9.40
C LEU A 20 -21.33 6.64 9.34
N LEU A 21 -22.03 5.55 9.10
CA LEU A 21 -23.49 5.53 9.04
C LEU A 21 -24.12 5.58 10.44
N MET A 22 -23.48 4.99 11.44
CA MET A 22 -23.97 4.95 12.82
C MET A 22 -23.57 6.15 13.66
N ILE A 23 -22.68 7.01 13.18
CA ILE A 23 -22.15 8.10 13.99
C ILE A 23 -23.20 9.16 14.30
N ASP A 24 -23.30 9.52 15.57
CA ASP A 24 -24.10 10.66 15.99
C ASP A 24 -23.33 11.95 15.71
N ARG A 25 -23.89 12.78 14.82
CA ARG A 25 -23.24 14.01 14.35
C ARG A 25 -23.34 15.14 15.37
N ASP A 26 -24.30 15.07 16.29
CA ASP A 26 -24.46 16.07 17.34
C ASP A 26 -23.44 15.84 18.47
N ASN A 27 -22.85 14.65 18.54
CA ASN A 27 -21.80 14.34 19.48
C ASN A 27 -20.40 14.61 18.91
N HIS A 28 -19.89 15.83 19.17
CA HIS A 28 -18.56 16.25 18.75
C HIS A 28 -17.43 15.29 19.13
N MET A 29 -17.51 14.63 20.30
CA MET A 29 -16.49 13.67 20.72
C MET A 29 -16.43 12.45 19.80
N GLN A 30 -17.60 11.94 19.38
CA GLN A 30 -17.66 10.83 18.43
C GLN A 30 -17.12 11.24 17.06
N VAL A 31 -17.53 12.40 16.56
CA VAL A 31 -17.09 12.93 15.27
C VAL A 31 -15.57 13.09 15.23
N ILE A 32 -14.98 13.72 16.25
CA ILE A 32 -13.52 13.89 16.35
C ILE A 32 -12.82 12.53 16.44
N GLY A 33 -13.33 11.62 17.26
CA GLY A 33 -12.76 10.27 17.40
C GLY A 33 -12.77 9.50 16.08
N TYR A 34 -13.86 9.58 15.32
CA TYR A 34 -13.97 8.97 14.01
C TYR A 34 -13.00 9.58 12.98
N VAL A 35 -12.86 10.91 12.96
CA VAL A 35 -11.90 11.59 12.08
C VAL A 35 -10.46 11.16 12.40
N LEU A 36 -10.08 11.10 13.68
CA LEU A 36 -8.76 10.62 14.11
C LEU A 36 -8.52 9.16 13.71
N LEU A 37 -9.53 8.30 13.87
CA LEU A 37 -9.46 6.90 13.45
C LEU A 37 -9.20 6.79 11.95
N LEU A 38 -9.90 7.61 11.15
CA LEU A 38 -9.78 7.66 9.69
C LEU A 38 -8.38 8.11 9.27
N LEU A 39 -7.85 9.16 9.90
CA LEU A 39 -6.47 9.62 9.68
C LEU A 39 -5.43 8.56 10.09
N SER A 40 -5.63 7.84 11.19
CA SER A 40 -4.71 6.76 11.58
C SER A 40 -4.66 5.66 10.52
N TYR A 41 -5.83 5.31 9.95
CA TYR A 41 -5.91 4.28 8.93
C TYR A 41 -5.24 4.70 7.63
N THR A 42 -5.41 5.97 7.21
CA THR A 42 -4.72 6.48 6.01
C THR A 42 -3.20 6.48 6.19
N ILE A 43 -2.69 6.85 7.37
CA ILE A 43 -1.24 6.76 7.68
C ILE A 43 -0.73 5.33 7.53
N ILE A 44 -1.46 4.34 8.04
CA ILE A 44 -1.09 2.91 7.89
C ILE A 44 -1.06 2.52 6.40
N LEU A 45 -2.06 2.94 5.63
CA LEU A 45 -2.16 2.63 4.20
C LEU A 45 -0.99 3.23 3.42
N VAL A 46 -0.70 4.50 3.66
CA VAL A 46 0.43 5.23 3.06
C VAL A 46 1.75 4.58 3.45
N SER A 47 1.91 4.20 4.73
CA SER A 47 3.12 3.51 5.20
C SER A 47 3.35 2.18 4.49
N LYS A 48 2.29 1.39 4.24
CA LYS A 48 2.39 0.14 3.46
C LYS A 48 2.83 0.41 2.02
N ILE A 49 2.30 1.45 1.39
CA ILE A 49 2.67 1.86 0.04
C ILE A 49 4.13 2.33 -0.02
N LEU A 50 4.57 3.14 0.95
CA LEU A 50 5.96 3.58 1.03
C LEU A 50 6.91 2.40 1.28
N TYR A 51 6.52 1.45 2.11
CA TYR A 51 7.30 0.24 2.35
C TYR A 51 7.44 -0.59 1.06
N ALA A 52 6.34 -0.85 0.36
CA ALA A 52 6.37 -1.56 -0.93
C ALA A 52 7.21 -0.81 -1.98
N LYS A 53 7.12 0.52 -2.02
CA LYS A 53 7.96 1.36 -2.90
C LYS A 53 9.44 1.25 -2.53
N LYS A 54 9.79 1.29 -1.24
CA LYS A 54 11.17 1.16 -0.77
C LYS A 54 11.74 -0.22 -1.08
N GLU A 55 10.95 -1.27 -0.87
CA GLU A 55 11.31 -2.65 -1.19
C GLU A 55 11.58 -2.80 -2.69
N TRP A 56 10.68 -2.29 -3.53
CA TRP A 56 10.86 -2.25 -4.99
C TRP A 56 12.16 -1.57 -5.42
N HIS A 57 12.57 -0.50 -4.75
CA HIS A 57 13.84 0.19 -5.02
C HIS A 57 15.08 -0.48 -4.43
N SER A 58 14.89 -1.37 -3.45
CA SER A 58 15.99 -2.04 -2.75
C SER A 58 16.32 -3.41 -3.35
N ASP A 59 15.47 -3.94 -4.22
CA ASP A 59 15.69 -5.23 -4.86
C ASP A 59 16.87 -5.15 -5.87
N PRO A 60 17.97 -5.90 -5.67
CA PRO A 60 19.14 -5.87 -6.54
C PRO A 60 18.84 -6.30 -7.99
N LYS A 61 17.80 -7.10 -8.24
CA LYS A 61 17.37 -7.48 -9.61
C LYS A 61 16.68 -6.30 -10.33
N THR A 62 15.85 -5.51 -9.63
CA THR A 62 15.18 -4.32 -10.21
C THR A 62 16.10 -3.09 -10.26
N SER A 63 17.08 -2.99 -9.37
CA SER A 63 18.06 -1.88 -9.37
C SER A 63 19.01 -1.92 -10.58
N LYS A 64 19.42 -3.12 -11.04
CA LYS A 64 20.22 -3.26 -12.27
C LYS A 64 19.44 -2.85 -13.53
N ILE A 65 18.17 -3.23 -13.61
CA ILE A 65 17.29 -2.86 -14.72
C ILE A 65 16.92 -1.37 -14.65
N SER A 66 16.55 -0.83 -13.49
CA SER A 66 16.20 0.59 -13.34
C SER A 66 17.37 1.57 -13.49
N SER A 67 18.61 1.12 -13.29
CA SER A 67 19.80 1.92 -13.55
C SER A 67 20.32 1.80 -15.00
N ASP A 68 19.71 0.96 -15.82
CA ASP A 68 20.13 0.73 -17.20
C ASP A 68 19.63 1.86 -18.10
N LYS A 69 20.58 2.66 -18.62
CA LYS A 69 20.30 3.82 -19.49
C LYS A 69 19.63 3.44 -20.82
N ASN A 70 19.60 2.15 -21.17
CA ASN A 70 18.96 1.66 -22.38
C ASN A 70 17.44 1.41 -22.20
N ILE A 71 16.93 1.46 -20.96
CA ILE A 71 15.50 1.32 -20.69
C ILE A 71 14.84 2.70 -20.74
N GLN A 72 14.23 3.02 -21.89
CA GLN A 72 13.49 4.26 -22.06
C GLN A 72 12.01 4.12 -21.73
N LYS A 73 11.44 2.91 -21.85
CA LYS A 73 10.01 2.67 -21.68
C LYS A 73 9.72 1.47 -20.78
N MET A 74 8.51 1.47 -20.22
CA MET A 74 8.03 0.38 -19.35
C MET A 74 7.99 -0.98 -20.07
N SER A 75 7.80 -1.01 -21.39
CA SER A 75 7.86 -2.26 -22.18
C SER A 75 9.25 -2.89 -22.13
N ASP A 76 10.29 -2.07 -22.31
CA ASP A 76 11.68 -2.54 -22.35
C ASP A 76 12.12 -3.06 -20.96
N PHE A 77 11.51 -2.50 -19.90
CA PHE A 77 11.67 -2.97 -18.53
C PHE A 77 11.04 -4.35 -18.30
N LEU A 78 9.82 -4.57 -18.83
CA LEU A 78 9.12 -5.85 -18.73
C LEU A 78 9.82 -6.95 -19.55
N GLU A 79 10.28 -6.62 -20.75
CA GLU A 79 10.98 -7.56 -21.64
C GLU A 79 12.29 -8.07 -21.03
N LYS A 80 13.05 -7.20 -20.35
CA LYS A 80 14.24 -7.61 -19.58
C LYS A 80 13.93 -8.43 -18.33
N MET A 81 12.78 -8.18 -17.69
CA MET A 81 12.36 -8.97 -16.55
C MET A 81 11.93 -10.39 -16.95
N ASP A 82 11.19 -10.53 -18.06
CA ASP A 82 10.81 -11.84 -18.60
C ASP A 82 12.05 -12.65 -19.01
N GLY A 83 13.01 -12.02 -19.70
CA GLY A 83 14.26 -12.69 -20.11
C GLY A 83 15.09 -13.22 -18.94
N LEU A 84 15.10 -12.54 -17.79
CA LEU A 84 15.80 -13.03 -16.58
C LEU A 84 15.07 -14.16 -15.86
N SER A 85 13.77 -14.33 -16.10
CA SER A 85 12.98 -15.42 -15.50
C SER A 85 13.09 -16.74 -16.26
N GLU A 86 13.49 -16.68 -17.53
CA GLU A 86 13.72 -17.84 -18.41
C GLU A 86 15.16 -18.41 -18.27
N GLU A 87 16.06 -17.70 -17.58
CA GLU A 87 17.45 -18.14 -17.33
C GLU A 87 17.65 -18.87 -15.97
N GLU A 88 16.60 -18.98 -15.13
CA GLU A 88 16.55 -19.80 -13.89
C GLU A 88 15.89 -21.17 -14.14
#